data_AF-T1A712-F1
#
_entry.id   AF-T1A712-F1
#
_cell.length_a   1.000
_cell.length_b   1.000
_cell.length_c   1.000
_cell.angle_alpha   90.00
_cell.angle_beta   90.00
_cell.angle_gamma   90.00
#
_symmetry.space_group_name_H-M   'P 1'
#
loop_
_entity.id
_entity.type
_entity.pdbx_description
1 polymer ?
#
loop_
_entity_poly.entity_id
_entity_poly.type
_entity_poly.pdbx_seq_one_letter_code
_entity_poly.pdbx_strand_id
1 'polypeptide(L)'
;DMEATGLHEFVRQYYSQLNKPGLIIDDRWNLGGFIDTILFNQLDQKPVAAWTNRHGAYYQSPEDAYVGHMAALINHGSASDGDIFAYRFQQYHLGPTIGSRTWGGVRGYDNTFPLLDGGAQVVSEIAMYGTNSKVGGGEHRRGALDRGACQS
;
A
#
# COMPACT_ATOMS: atom_id res chain seq x y z
N ASP A 1 -9.34 3.35 -4.69
CA ASP A 1 -8.14 3.62 -5.50
C ASP A 1 -7.10 4.29 -4.60
N MET A 2 -5.93 4.68 -5.11
CA MET A 2 -4.94 5.46 -4.36
C MET A 2 -4.99 6.95 -4.69
N GLU A 3 -6.19 7.48 -4.91
CA GLU A 3 -6.43 8.89 -5.16
C GLU A 3 -7.19 9.55 -4.00
N ALA A 4 -7.62 10.80 -4.18
CA ALA A 4 -8.35 11.55 -3.16
C ALA A 4 -9.61 10.80 -2.65
N THR A 5 -10.34 10.14 -3.54
CA THR A 5 -11.52 9.34 -3.19
C THR A 5 -11.14 8.16 -2.30
N GLY A 6 -10.09 7.42 -2.67
CA GLY A 6 -9.55 6.34 -1.85
C GLY A 6 -9.10 6.77 -0.46
N LEU A 7 -8.41 7.91 -0.35
CA LEU A 7 -8.01 8.47 0.94
C LEU A 7 -9.22 8.82 1.80
N HIS A 8 -10.24 9.45 1.21
CA HIS A 8 -11.47 9.79 1.91
C HIS A 8 -12.17 8.52 2.43
N GLU A 9 -12.31 7.49 1.61
CA GLU A 9 -12.94 6.24 2.02
C GLU A 9 -12.14 5.49 3.09
N PHE A 10 -10.81 5.52 3.01
CA PHE A 10 -9.93 4.99 4.05
C PHE A 10 -10.18 5.69 5.38
N VAL A 11 -10.08 7.02 5.44
CA VAL A 11 -10.29 7.81 6.66
C VAL A 11 -11.69 7.58 7.23
N ARG A 12 -12.72 7.57 6.36
CA ARG A 12 -14.12 7.37 6.76
C ARG A 12 -14.35 6.04 7.47
N GLN A 13 -13.63 4.99 7.07
CA GLN A 13 -13.85 3.62 7.58
C GLN A 13 -12.85 3.25 8.68
N TYR A 14 -11.57 3.58 8.54
CA TYR A 14 -10.45 3.07 9.32
C TYR A 14 -10.61 3.28 10.85
N TYR A 15 -10.83 4.51 11.29
CA TYR A 15 -10.80 4.85 12.73
C TYR A 15 -11.89 4.12 13.54
N SER A 16 -13.02 3.78 12.91
CA SER A 16 -14.08 3.00 13.56
C SER A 16 -13.73 1.53 13.79
N GLN A 17 -12.66 1.04 13.16
CA GLN A 17 -12.24 -0.36 13.21
C GLN A 17 -11.08 -0.62 14.18
N LEU A 18 -10.52 0.41 14.83
CA LEU A 18 -9.32 0.28 15.66
C LEU A 18 -9.44 -0.70 16.83
N ASN A 19 -10.66 -0.92 17.33
CA ASN A 19 -10.94 -1.85 18.44
C ASN A 19 -11.29 -3.27 17.96
N LYS A 20 -11.17 -3.58 16.67
CA LYS A 20 -11.41 -4.92 16.12
C LYS A 20 -10.15 -5.78 16.25
N PRO A 21 -10.29 -7.10 16.43
CA PRO A 21 -9.12 -7.99 16.51
C PRO A 21 -8.41 -8.20 15.16
N GLY A 22 -9.08 -7.88 14.05
CA GLY A 22 -8.60 -8.09 12.70
C GLY A 22 -9.08 -6.99 11.74
N LEU A 23 -8.21 -6.55 10.82
CA LEU A 23 -8.57 -5.71 9.67
C LEU A 23 -8.28 -6.43 8.36
N ILE A 24 -9.18 -6.21 7.39
CA ILE A 24 -8.96 -6.58 6.00
C ILE A 24 -8.89 -5.28 5.21
N ILE A 25 -7.76 -5.04 4.55
CA ILE A 25 -7.59 -3.91 3.63
C ILE A 25 -7.85 -4.43 2.22
N ASP A 26 -8.92 -3.95 1.58
CA ASP A 26 -9.31 -4.39 0.24
C ASP A 26 -8.73 -3.46 -0.83
N ASP A 27 -7.69 -3.94 -1.51
CA ASP A 27 -7.00 -3.22 -2.60
C ASP A 27 -7.38 -3.78 -3.99
N ARG A 28 -8.38 -4.68 -4.04
CA ARG A 28 -8.86 -5.22 -5.32
C ARG A 28 -9.46 -4.10 -6.16
N TRP A 29 -9.16 -4.14 -7.45
CA TRP A 29 -9.62 -3.13 -8.42
C TRP A 29 -9.10 -1.70 -8.14
N ASN A 30 -8.01 -1.57 -7.37
CA ASN A 30 -7.32 -0.30 -7.22
C ASN A 30 -6.47 0.00 -8.45
N LEU A 31 -6.87 1.00 -9.24
CA LEU A 31 -6.17 1.38 -10.47
C LEU A 31 -4.89 2.21 -10.25
N GLY A 32 -4.55 2.53 -9.00
CA GLY A 32 -3.37 3.30 -8.63
C GLY A 32 -3.70 4.72 -8.17
N GLY A 33 -2.69 5.58 -8.24
CA GLY A 33 -2.70 6.94 -7.68
C GLY A 33 -1.35 7.26 -7.06
N PHE A 34 -1.33 7.90 -5.88
CA PHE A 34 -0.10 8.36 -5.23
C PHE A 34 -0.22 8.59 -3.71
N ILE A 35 -1.21 7.97 -3.04
CA ILE A 35 -1.42 8.14 -1.60
C ILE A 35 -0.86 7.00 -0.75
N ASP A 36 -0.24 5.98 -1.35
CA ASP A 36 0.30 4.81 -0.65
C ASP A 36 1.08 5.17 0.63
N THR A 37 1.92 6.20 0.56
CA THR A 37 2.76 6.66 1.65
C THR A 37 1.94 7.22 2.81
N ILE A 38 0.85 7.91 2.54
CA ILE A 38 -0.09 8.39 3.57
C ILE A 38 -0.74 7.19 4.26
N LEU A 39 -1.16 6.19 3.48
CA LEU A 39 -1.79 4.98 3.99
C LEU A 39 -0.86 4.21 4.94
N PHE A 40 0.39 3.97 4.53
CA PHE A 40 1.36 3.22 5.33
C PHE A 40 1.86 3.99 6.56
N ASN A 41 1.91 5.32 6.51
CA ASN A 41 2.17 6.14 7.70
C ASN A 41 1.11 5.95 8.80
N GLN A 42 -0.10 5.49 8.45
CA GLN A 42 -1.13 5.13 9.41
C GLN A 42 -1.07 3.64 9.76
N LEU A 43 -0.99 2.75 8.77
CA LEU A 43 -1.09 1.30 8.97
C LEU A 43 0.10 0.70 9.72
N ASP A 44 1.31 1.27 9.60
CA ASP A 44 2.50 0.74 10.26
C ASP A 44 2.76 1.34 11.65
N GLN A 45 1.92 2.28 12.12
CA GLN A 45 2.09 2.86 13.45
C GLN A 45 2.04 1.77 14.52
N LYS A 46 3.05 1.78 15.40
CA LYS A 46 3.09 0.91 16.58
C LYS A 46 2.90 1.78 17.82
N PRO A 47 2.06 1.36 18.78
CA PRO A 47 2.05 1.98 20.08
C PRO A 47 3.43 1.89 20.74
N VAL A 48 3.97 3.03 21.18
CA VAL A 48 5.27 3.14 21.85
C VAL A 48 5.15 3.50 23.33
N ALA A 49 3.98 3.97 23.75
CA ALA A 49 3.67 4.27 25.14
C ALA A 49 2.21 3.96 25.46
N ALA A 50 1.92 3.86 26.75
CA ALA A 50 0.56 3.81 27.25
C ALA A 50 0.43 4.60 28.55
N TRP A 51 -0.75 5.18 28.75
CA TRP A 51 -1.14 5.85 29.97
C TRP A 51 -2.24 5.07 30.67
N THR A 52 -2.22 5.12 32.00
CA THR A 52 -3.31 4.59 32.82
C THR A 52 -3.70 5.59 33.89
N ASN A 53 -4.93 5.49 34.40
CA ASN A 53 -5.41 6.31 35.50
C ASN A 53 -5.83 5.44 36.70
N ARG A 54 -6.08 6.09 37.85
CA ARG A 54 -6.52 5.43 39.09
C ARG A 54 -7.86 4.69 38.98
N HIS A 55 -8.60 4.89 37.89
CA HIS A 55 -9.89 4.26 37.60
C HIS A 55 -9.76 3.09 36.60
N GLY A 56 -8.53 2.71 36.23
CA GLY A 56 -8.27 1.56 35.35
C GLY A 56 -8.41 1.86 33.86
N ALA A 57 -8.52 3.12 33.44
CA ALA A 57 -8.49 3.45 32.02
C ALA A 57 -7.11 3.13 31.42
N TYR A 58 -7.09 2.76 30.15
CA TYR A 58 -5.89 2.47 29.36
C TYR A 58 -5.97 3.25 28.05
N TYR A 59 -4.91 4.00 27.74
CA TYR A 59 -4.79 4.76 26.50
C TYR A 59 -3.42 4.47 25.90
N GLN A 60 -3.36 4.06 24.64
CA GLN A 60 -2.11 3.83 23.93
C GLN A 60 -1.67 5.12 23.21
N SER A 61 -0.38 5.21 22.85
CA SER A 61 0.19 6.32 22.09
C SER A 61 1.07 5.81 20.95
N PRO A 62 0.80 6.15 19.68
CA PRO A 62 -0.37 6.92 19.20
C PRO A 62 -1.71 6.23 19.48
N GLU A 63 -2.77 7.00 19.72
CA GLU A 63 -4.11 6.47 20.03
C GLU A 63 -4.75 5.75 18.84
N ASP A 64 -4.39 6.18 17.63
CA ASP A 64 -4.89 5.73 16.34
C ASP A 64 -4.05 4.63 15.67
N ALA A 65 -3.05 4.12 16.38
CA ALA A 65 -2.28 2.96 15.98
C ALA A 65 -3.16 1.69 16.09
N TYR A 66 -3.30 0.96 14.99
CA TYR A 66 -4.05 -0.29 15.00
C TYR A 66 -3.24 -1.41 15.68
N VAL A 67 -3.87 -2.11 16.63
CA VAL A 67 -3.27 -3.25 17.34
C VAL A 67 -4.11 -4.49 17.08
N GLY A 68 -3.63 -5.34 16.17
CA GLY A 68 -4.29 -6.60 15.85
C GLY A 68 -3.72 -7.21 14.59
N HIS A 69 -4.41 -8.21 14.05
CA HIS A 69 -4.01 -8.84 12.80
C HIS A 69 -4.49 -8.03 11.60
N MET A 70 -3.70 -7.99 10.54
CA MET A 70 -4.13 -7.42 9.25
C MET A 70 -3.99 -8.44 8.14
N ALA A 71 -4.80 -8.32 7.11
CA ALA A 71 -4.62 -9.00 5.83
C ALA A 71 -5.00 -8.04 4.70
N ALA A 72 -4.35 -8.19 3.55
CA ALA A 72 -4.65 -7.40 2.36
C ALA A 72 -5.31 -8.29 1.28
N LEU A 73 -6.36 -7.80 0.63
CA LEU A 73 -6.94 -8.45 -0.56
C LEU A 73 -6.40 -7.78 -1.81
N ILE A 74 -5.89 -8.58 -2.75
CA ILE A 74 -5.32 -8.10 -4.00
C ILE A 74 -5.84 -8.90 -5.19
N ASN A 75 -5.90 -8.29 -6.37
CA ASN A 75 -6.23 -9.00 -7.60
C ASN A 75 -5.52 -8.41 -8.82
N HIS A 76 -5.74 -8.98 -9.99
CA HIS A 76 -5.20 -8.51 -11.27
C HIS A 76 -5.60 -7.07 -11.64
N GLY A 77 -6.63 -6.51 -10.99
CA GLY A 77 -7.05 -5.12 -11.14
C GLY A 77 -6.35 -4.14 -10.21
N SER A 78 -5.56 -4.62 -9.23
CA SER A 78 -4.65 -3.80 -8.43
C SER A 78 -3.46 -3.40 -9.31
N ALA A 79 -3.27 -2.11 -9.58
CA ALA A 79 -2.35 -1.60 -10.59
C ALA A 79 -1.62 -0.34 -10.12
N SER A 80 -0.40 -0.11 -10.63
CA SER A 80 0.39 1.09 -10.36
C SER A 80 0.62 1.29 -8.84
N ASP A 81 0.06 2.31 -8.20
CA ASP A 81 0.17 2.48 -6.75
C ASP A 81 -0.51 1.34 -5.95
N GLY A 82 -1.47 0.62 -6.54
CA GLY A 82 -1.99 -0.64 -5.99
C GLY A 82 -0.99 -1.81 -6.05
N ASP A 83 -0.12 -1.85 -7.08
CA ASP A 83 1.02 -2.78 -7.09
C ASP A 83 2.00 -2.42 -5.96
N ILE A 84 2.25 -1.12 -5.74
CA ILE A 84 3.11 -0.62 -4.66
C ILE A 84 2.52 -0.95 -3.29
N PHE A 85 1.21 -0.82 -3.12
CA PHE A 85 0.51 -1.20 -1.90
C PHE A 85 0.77 -2.67 -1.53
N ALA A 86 0.53 -3.58 -2.47
CA ALA A 86 0.75 -5.01 -2.24
C ALA A 86 2.21 -5.30 -1.84
N TYR A 87 3.17 -4.66 -2.52
CA TYR A 87 4.59 -4.77 -2.21
C TYR A 87 4.91 -4.25 -0.80
N ARG A 88 4.51 -3.01 -0.47
CA ARG A 88 4.78 -2.38 0.83
C ARG A 88 4.12 -3.14 1.99
N PHE A 89 2.91 -3.65 1.80
CA PHE A 89 2.22 -4.44 2.82
C PHE A 89 3.03 -5.66 3.25
N GLN A 90 3.68 -6.33 2.27
CA GLN A 90 4.59 -7.44 2.54
C GLN A 90 5.91 -6.97 3.18
N GLN A 91 6.51 -5.87 2.69
CA GLN A 91 7.78 -5.36 3.20
C GLN A 91 7.69 -4.84 4.65
N TYR A 92 6.58 -4.21 5.02
CA TYR A 92 6.32 -3.78 6.40
C TYR A 92 5.84 -4.92 7.31
N HIS A 93 5.74 -6.14 6.79
CA HIS A 93 5.33 -7.32 7.55
C HIS A 93 3.98 -7.13 8.27
N LEU A 94 3.02 -6.44 7.63
CA LEU A 94 1.73 -6.14 8.23
C LEU A 94 0.79 -7.35 8.26
N GLY A 95 0.99 -8.32 7.36
CA GLY A 95 0.21 -9.55 7.29
C GLY A 95 0.27 -10.21 5.92
N PRO A 96 -0.56 -11.23 5.67
CA PRO A 96 -0.63 -11.88 4.37
C PRO A 96 -1.34 -11.02 3.31
N THR A 97 -0.90 -11.13 2.06
CA THR A 97 -1.66 -10.69 0.89
C THR A 97 -2.41 -11.88 0.29
N ILE A 98 -3.72 -11.75 0.11
CA ILE A 98 -4.62 -12.83 -0.29
C ILE A 98 -5.28 -12.47 -1.62
N GLY A 99 -5.30 -13.40 -2.57
CA GLY A 99 -5.95 -13.24 -3.86
C GLY A 99 -5.06 -13.66 -5.03
N SER A 100 -5.05 -12.87 -6.10
CA SER A 100 -4.25 -13.16 -7.31
C SER A 100 -3.11 -12.16 -7.46
N ARG A 101 -2.16 -12.48 -8.35
CA ARG A 101 -1.13 -11.51 -8.77
C ARG A 101 -1.79 -10.20 -9.25
N THR A 102 -1.17 -9.09 -8.88
CA THR A 102 -1.51 -7.73 -9.30
C THR A 102 -1.18 -7.50 -10.78
N TRP A 103 -1.53 -6.34 -11.33
CA TRP A 103 -1.27 -6.00 -12.74
C TRP A 103 0.22 -6.06 -13.11
N GLY A 104 1.08 -5.61 -12.19
CA GLY A 104 2.53 -5.72 -12.31
C GLY A 104 3.19 -4.58 -13.08
N GLY A 105 2.61 -3.39 -13.05
CA GLY A 105 3.06 -2.22 -13.81
C GLY A 105 3.42 -1.03 -12.92
N VAL A 106 4.56 -1.07 -12.23
CA VAL A 106 5.06 0.05 -11.41
C VAL A 106 6.07 0.88 -12.20
N ARG A 107 5.57 1.66 -13.17
CA ARG A 107 6.39 2.57 -13.97
C ARG A 107 5.71 3.94 -14.05
N GLY A 108 6.24 4.91 -13.32
CA GLY A 108 5.75 6.28 -13.30
C GLY A 108 6.15 7.06 -14.55
N TYR A 109 5.50 8.20 -14.75
CA TYR A 109 5.77 9.16 -15.82
C TYR A 109 5.70 10.57 -15.22
N ASP A 110 6.56 11.50 -15.66
CA ASP A 110 6.48 12.89 -15.20
C ASP A 110 5.74 13.77 -16.22
N ASN A 111 5.76 13.41 -17.50
CA ASN A 111 5.21 14.25 -18.57
C ASN A 111 4.26 13.50 -19.51
N THR A 112 3.34 14.28 -20.08
CA THR A 112 2.53 13.90 -21.24
C THR A 112 3.06 14.66 -22.46
N PHE A 113 3.29 13.95 -23.55
CA PHE A 113 3.77 14.50 -24.82
C PHE A 113 2.57 14.71 -25.75
N PRO A 114 2.12 15.96 -25.99
CA PRO A 114 0.99 16.21 -26.87
C PRO A 114 1.35 15.87 -28.33
N LEU A 115 0.40 15.30 -29.05
CA LEU A 115 0.51 14.93 -30.46
C LEU A 115 -0.21 15.97 -31.35
N LEU A 116 0.18 16.04 -32.62
CA LEU A 116 -0.34 17.03 -33.58
C LEU A 116 -1.85 16.89 -33.85
N ASP A 117 -2.42 15.72 -33.62
CA ASP A 117 -3.84 15.40 -33.80
C ASP A 117 -4.69 15.66 -32.53
N GLY A 118 -4.10 16.23 -31.48
CA GLY A 118 -4.75 16.47 -30.19
C GLY A 118 -4.71 15.26 -29.24
N GLY A 119 -4.09 14.15 -29.63
CA GLY A 119 -3.77 13.05 -28.74
C GLY A 119 -2.64 13.39 -27.77
N ALA A 120 -2.36 12.48 -26.84
CA ALA A 120 -1.22 12.58 -25.94
C ALA A 120 -0.53 11.22 -25.79
N GLN A 121 0.79 11.24 -25.72
CA GLN A 121 1.63 10.08 -25.44
C GLN A 121 2.19 10.18 -24.03
N VAL A 122 2.11 9.08 -23.28
CA VAL A 122 2.79 8.94 -21.99
C VAL A 122 3.96 7.99 -22.16
N VAL A 123 5.14 8.41 -21.70
CA VAL A 123 6.33 7.58 -21.69
C VAL A 123 6.72 7.36 -20.23
N SER A 124 6.96 6.11 -19.87
CA SER A 124 7.42 5.77 -18.52
C SER A 124 8.87 6.20 -18.31
N GLU A 125 9.11 7.04 -17.32
CA GLU A 125 10.41 7.61 -16.99
C GLU A 125 10.95 7.08 -15.65
N ILE A 126 10.06 6.66 -14.75
CA ILE A 126 10.39 6.29 -13.37
C ILE A 126 10.16 4.80 -13.16
N ALA A 127 11.10 4.14 -12.49
CA ALA A 127 10.98 2.74 -12.09
C ALA A 127 11.21 2.59 -10.58
N MET A 128 10.27 1.95 -9.89
CA MET A 128 10.45 1.57 -8.49
C MET A 128 11.39 0.35 -8.40
N TYR A 129 12.28 0.36 -7.41
CA TYR A 129 13.13 -0.77 -7.05
C TYR A 129 13.16 -0.92 -5.52
N GLY A 130 13.26 -2.16 -5.04
CA GLY A 130 13.41 -2.41 -3.60
C GLY A 130 14.79 -1.99 -3.09
N THR A 131 14.92 -1.70 -1.80
CA THR A 131 16.19 -1.28 -1.19
C THR A 131 17.32 -2.30 -1.35
N ASN A 132 16.98 -3.59 -1.46
CA ASN A 132 17.93 -4.67 -1.71
C ASN A 132 18.17 -4.95 -3.20
N SER A 133 17.52 -4.21 -4.11
CA SER A 133 17.66 -4.37 -5.57
C SER A 133 18.76 -3.47 -6.13
N LYS A 134 19.44 -3.95 -7.18
CA LYS A 134 20.45 -3.15 -7.89
C LYS A 134 19.79 -2.13 -8.80
N VAL A 135 20.20 -0.87 -8.71
CA VAL A 135 19.84 0.18 -9.67
C VAL A 135 20.35 -0.22 -11.06
N GLY A 136 19.45 -0.34 -12.05
CA GLY A 136 19.80 -0.65 -13.44
C GLY A 136 19.79 -2.15 -13.83
N GLY A 137 19.40 -3.06 -12.93
CA GLY A 137 19.26 -4.48 -13.26
C GLY A 137 17.88 -4.79 -13.90
N GLY A 138 17.88 -5.25 -15.15
CA GLY A 138 16.71 -5.50 -16.00
C GLY A 138 15.71 -6.58 -15.57
N GLU A 139 15.39 -6.68 -14.28
CA GLU A 139 14.41 -7.61 -13.73
C GLU A 139 13.06 -6.89 -13.55
N HIS A 140 12.47 -6.43 -14.65
CA HIS A 140 11.38 -5.44 -14.64
C HIS A 140 10.01 -5.93 -15.17
N ARG A 141 9.81 -7.24 -15.35
CA ARG A 141 8.57 -7.80 -15.94
C ARG A 141 7.77 -8.71 -15.01
N ARG A 142 8.01 -8.66 -13.71
CA ARG A 142 7.37 -9.58 -12.75
C ARG A 142 6.66 -8.76 -11.68
N GLY A 143 5.33 -8.75 -11.73
CA GLY A 143 4.48 -8.06 -10.76
C GLY A 143 4.79 -8.52 -9.33
N ALA A 144 4.74 -7.56 -8.40
CA ALA A 144 5.29 -7.62 -7.03
C ALA A 144 6.71 -8.21 -7.00
N LEU A 145 7.72 -7.33 -7.10
CA LEU A 145 9.15 -7.63 -7.18
C LEU A 145 9.56 -8.87 -6.34
N ASP A 146 9.94 -9.92 -7.06
CA ASP A 146 9.97 -11.33 -6.66
C ASP A 146 11.22 -11.70 -5.83
N ARG A 147 11.03 -11.96 -4.53
CA ARG A 147 11.59 -13.08 -3.73
C ARG A 147 11.44 -12.79 -2.23
N GLY A 148 10.45 -13.42 -1.60
CA GLY A 148 10.30 -13.45 -0.14
C GLY A 148 9.27 -14.45 0.36
N ALA A 149 8.26 -14.79 -0.45
CA ALA A 149 7.19 -15.70 -0.05
C ALA A 149 7.43 -17.14 -0.54
N CYS A 150 8.59 -17.76 -0.26
CA CYS A 150 8.76 -19.22 -0.32
C CYS A 150 10.10 -19.70 0.25
N GLN A 151 10.44 -19.42 1.52
CA GLN A 151 11.41 -20.24 2.26
C GLN A 151 11.03 -20.33 3.75
N SER A 152 10.72 -21.57 4.14
CA SER A 152 10.52 -22.17 5.49
C SER A 152 9.54 -21.51 6.45
#